data_AF-A0A7X7RMV9-F1
#
_entry.id   AF-A0A7X7RMV9-F1
#
_cell.length_a   1.000
_cell.length_b   1.000
_cell.length_c   1.000
_cell.angle_alpha   90.00
_cell.angle_beta   90.00
_cell.angle_gamma   90.00
#
_symmetry.space_group_name_H-M   'P 1'
#
loop_
_entity.id
_entity.type
_entity.pdbx_description
1 polymer ?
#
loop_
_entity_poly.entity_id
_entity_poly.type
_entity_poly.pdbx_seq_one_letter_code
_entity_poly.pdbx_strand_id
1 'polypeptide(L)'
;PWAVARYHGVKPFSPEHYRLLEPIYRELGGAGQKALTVTITDLPWNHQNFDAYHTLIPRVKNKDGNWTFDYALFDEYVAFGRRCGIGPHIHCYTMATWGNRVSYTDGQTGDTVRPVIRPGTPEHEAYWGPFLQDFQRHLKRNGWLDDTYIAMDERGPEDTRATADCVKKFAPRLKIAMPGNHPPSHFKGIELANYCQFIGHIDAPFLKEAAQRRAQAKITTFYVCCGPRRPNTFTSSPTAEPVWLGLYAAANGLDGFLRWSFVNWPRDPLFDSSFGPWPAGDTFLLYPGPRSSVRWEMLRDGIEETEKIRALRAKGDLAPSLRDALAEFDFKRAEKMDDATLAALVQRVRLGIEAATAE
;
A
#
# COMPACT_ATOMS: atom_id res chain seq x y z
N PRO A 1 12.62 2.14 2.38
CA PRO A 1 13.99 1.82 2.84
C PRO A 1 15.05 2.81 2.28
N TRP A 2 15.05 3.13 0.99
CA TRP A 2 16.05 4.04 0.38
C TRP A 2 16.19 5.41 1.07
N ALA A 3 15.08 6.05 1.44
CA ALA A 3 15.12 7.32 2.17
C ALA A 3 15.83 7.23 3.53
N VAL A 4 15.69 6.09 4.23
CA VAL A 4 16.37 5.83 5.51
C VAL A 4 17.86 5.70 5.29
N ALA A 5 18.29 4.92 4.29
CA ALA A 5 19.70 4.80 3.94
C ALA A 5 20.33 6.15 3.60
N ARG A 6 19.68 6.94 2.73
CA ARG A 6 20.16 8.26 2.30
C ARG A 6 20.25 9.24 3.46
N TYR A 7 19.21 9.36 4.28
CA TYR A 7 19.19 10.33 5.37
C TYR A 7 20.28 10.06 6.41
N HIS A 8 20.59 8.79 6.66
CA HIS A 8 21.62 8.40 7.62
C HIS A 8 23.03 8.20 7.00
N GLY A 9 23.18 8.37 5.68
CA GLY A 9 24.47 8.21 5.01
C GLY A 9 25.03 6.79 5.02
N VAL A 10 24.15 5.78 5.08
CA VAL A 10 24.54 4.36 5.16
C VAL A 10 24.28 3.62 3.85
N LYS A 11 25.04 2.54 3.60
CA LYS A 11 24.81 1.70 2.42
C LYS A 11 23.42 1.04 2.52
N PRO A 12 22.57 1.14 1.48
CA PRO A 12 21.29 0.42 1.44
C PRO A 12 21.47 -1.07 1.71
N PHE A 13 20.60 -1.58 2.58
CA PHE A 13 20.54 -2.98 3.03
C PHE A 13 21.81 -3.52 3.70
N SER A 14 22.70 -2.63 4.17
CA SER A 14 23.75 -3.03 5.11
C SER A 14 23.19 -3.39 6.49
N PRO A 15 23.94 -4.13 7.34
CA PRO A 15 23.52 -4.39 8.72
C PRO A 15 23.22 -3.12 9.51
N GLU A 16 23.93 -2.02 9.24
CA GLU A 16 23.65 -0.71 9.85
C GLU A 16 22.32 -0.13 9.38
N HIS A 17 22.04 -0.22 8.08
CA HIS A 17 20.76 0.20 7.53
C HIS A 17 19.58 -0.59 8.11
N TYR A 18 19.72 -1.91 8.26
CA TYR A 18 18.66 -2.71 8.90
C TYR A 18 18.44 -2.34 10.37
N ARG A 19 19.50 -2.01 11.12
CA ARG A 19 19.38 -1.49 12.50
C ARG A 19 18.57 -0.20 12.56
N LEU A 20 18.69 0.67 11.56
CA LEU A 20 17.91 1.91 11.45
C LEU A 20 16.47 1.67 10.98
N LEU A 21 16.26 0.69 10.10
CA LEU A 21 14.92 0.32 9.61
C LEU A 21 14.08 -0.40 10.67
N GLU A 22 14.69 -1.25 11.50
CA GLU A 22 13.97 -2.15 12.41
C GLU A 22 12.96 -1.42 13.30
N PRO A 23 13.29 -0.35 14.03
CA PRO A 23 12.31 0.31 14.88
C PRO A 23 11.19 0.99 14.07
N ILE A 24 11.48 1.49 12.85
CA ILE A 24 10.45 2.04 11.94
C ILE A 24 9.47 0.94 11.50
N TYR A 25 10.00 -0.24 11.15
CA TYR A 25 9.18 -1.34 10.63
C TYR A 25 8.43 -2.06 11.76
N ARG A 26 8.99 -2.10 12.98
CA ARG A 26 8.29 -2.58 14.17
C ARG A 26 7.13 -1.68 14.57
N GLU A 27 7.28 -0.36 14.46
CA GLU A 27 6.16 0.57 14.66
C GLU A 27 5.03 0.28 13.67
N LEU A 28 5.37 0.10 12.39
CA LEU A 28 4.41 -0.22 11.34
C LEU A 28 3.75 -1.60 11.55
N GLY A 29 4.52 -2.62 11.93
CA GLY A 29 4.02 -3.94 12.27
C GLY A 29 3.12 -3.94 13.51
N GLY A 30 3.48 -3.16 14.54
CA GLY A 30 2.69 -2.97 15.77
C GLY A 30 1.34 -2.29 15.51
N ALA A 31 1.28 -1.37 14.54
CA ALA A 31 0.03 -0.77 14.06
C ALA A 31 -0.77 -1.68 13.11
N GLY A 32 -0.35 -2.94 12.94
CA GLY A 32 -1.11 -3.95 12.20
C GLY A 32 -0.92 -3.94 10.69
N GLN A 33 0.19 -3.43 10.16
CA GLN A 33 0.47 -3.41 8.73
C GLN A 33 0.39 -4.81 8.09
N LYS A 34 -0.54 -4.96 7.14
CA LYS A 34 -0.82 -6.25 6.50
C LYS A 34 -0.01 -6.54 5.24
N ALA A 35 0.64 -5.54 4.64
CA ALA A 35 1.35 -5.70 3.38
C ALA A 35 2.78 -5.14 3.45
N LEU A 36 3.77 -5.95 3.06
CA LEU A 36 5.13 -5.49 2.80
C LEU A 36 5.27 -5.06 1.34
N THR A 37 5.64 -3.80 1.12
CA THR A 37 5.95 -3.29 -0.23
C THR A 37 7.35 -3.73 -0.67
N VAL A 38 7.40 -4.40 -1.82
CA VAL A 38 8.62 -4.87 -2.48
C VAL A 38 8.68 -4.30 -3.89
N THR A 39 9.85 -3.88 -4.34
CA THR A 39 10.08 -3.45 -5.73
C THR A 39 10.76 -4.55 -6.54
N ILE A 40 10.13 -4.95 -7.64
CA ILE A 40 10.60 -6.03 -8.55
C ILE A 40 11.24 -5.50 -9.84
N THR A 41 11.34 -4.17 -9.95
CA THR A 41 11.96 -3.43 -11.05
C THR A 41 12.53 -2.12 -10.50
N ASP A 42 13.49 -1.53 -11.20
CA ASP A 42 13.94 -0.17 -10.90
C ASP A 42 12.88 0.86 -11.26
N LEU A 43 12.86 1.96 -10.49
CA LEU A 43 12.05 3.14 -10.71
C LEU A 43 10.55 2.83 -11.00
N PRO A 44 9.87 2.01 -10.18
CA PRO A 44 8.47 1.62 -10.43
C PRO A 44 7.52 2.82 -10.56
N TRP A 45 7.84 3.92 -9.86
CA TRP A 45 7.12 5.20 -9.90
C TRP A 45 7.96 6.35 -10.50
N ASN A 46 8.90 6.04 -11.41
CA ASN A 46 9.72 7.01 -12.14
C ASN A 46 10.30 8.17 -11.29
N HIS A 47 10.87 7.84 -10.12
CA HIS A 47 11.49 8.80 -9.19
C HIS A 47 10.55 9.93 -8.72
N GLN A 48 9.27 9.61 -8.49
CA GLN A 48 8.32 10.59 -7.94
C GLN A 48 8.70 11.10 -6.54
N ASN A 49 9.52 10.38 -5.79
CA ASN A 49 9.96 10.72 -4.42
C ASN A 49 11.34 11.38 -4.44
N PHE A 50 11.76 11.97 -3.31
CA PHE A 50 13.14 12.47 -3.18
C PHE A 50 14.17 11.36 -3.45
N ASP A 51 13.93 10.18 -2.88
CA ASP A 51 14.77 9.00 -3.07
C ASP A 51 14.16 8.03 -4.09
N ALA A 52 14.98 7.61 -5.05
CA ALA A 52 14.59 6.61 -6.04
C ALA A 52 14.41 5.23 -5.40
N TYR A 53 13.43 4.48 -5.90
CA TYR A 53 13.25 3.07 -5.59
C TYR A 53 14.02 2.22 -6.61
N HIS A 54 14.76 1.24 -6.12
CA HIS A 54 15.51 0.29 -6.94
C HIS A 54 14.93 -1.12 -6.81
N THR A 55 15.24 -2.00 -7.75
CA THR A 55 14.78 -3.39 -7.67
C THR A 55 15.41 -4.12 -6.49
N LEU A 56 14.62 -4.93 -5.79
CA LEU A 56 15.08 -5.93 -4.84
C LEU A 56 15.39 -7.28 -5.51
N ILE A 57 15.06 -7.39 -6.80
CA ILE A 57 15.32 -8.57 -7.63
C ILE A 57 16.08 -8.11 -8.88
N PRO A 58 17.42 -7.97 -8.81
CA PRO A 58 18.24 -7.72 -9.99
C PRO A 58 18.04 -8.83 -11.02
N ARG A 59 18.11 -8.45 -12.30
CA ARG A 59 17.96 -9.40 -13.40
C ARG A 59 19.02 -9.18 -14.47
N VAL A 60 19.53 -10.28 -15.00
CA VAL A 60 20.53 -10.31 -16.07
C VAL A 60 19.94 -11.04 -17.26
N LYS A 61 20.08 -10.45 -18.45
CA LYS A 61 19.80 -11.13 -19.71
C LYS A 61 21.10 -11.76 -20.20
N ASN A 62 21.21 -13.08 -20.10
CA ASN A 62 22.42 -13.84 -20.38
C ASN A 62 22.76 -13.87 -21.89
N LYS A 63 24.00 -14.23 -22.20
CA LYS A 63 24.51 -14.28 -23.59
C LYS A 63 23.74 -15.26 -24.49
N ASP A 64 23.17 -16.30 -23.89
CA ASP A 64 22.36 -17.33 -24.54
C ASP A 64 20.88 -16.91 -24.73
N GLY A 65 20.50 -15.71 -24.27
CA GLY A 65 19.14 -15.19 -24.33
C GLY A 65 18.25 -15.54 -23.12
N ASN A 66 18.73 -16.38 -22.19
CA ASN A 66 18.01 -16.72 -20.96
C ASN A 66 18.12 -15.60 -19.91
N TRP A 67 17.32 -15.70 -18.86
CA TRP A 67 17.33 -14.75 -17.75
C TRP A 67 17.85 -15.38 -16.46
N THR A 68 18.61 -14.59 -15.70
CA THR A 68 18.95 -14.88 -14.31
C THR A 68 18.32 -13.83 -13.41
N PHE A 69 17.68 -14.27 -12.33
CA PHE A 69 17.05 -13.43 -11.31
C PHE A 69 17.71 -13.68 -9.97
N ASP A 70 18.14 -12.62 -9.29
CA ASP A 70 18.73 -12.72 -7.95
C ASP A 70 17.71 -12.32 -6.89
N TYR A 71 17.25 -13.29 -6.11
CA TYR A 71 16.27 -13.08 -5.04
C TYR A 71 16.89 -12.85 -3.67
N ALA A 72 18.22 -12.84 -3.52
CA ALA A 72 18.86 -12.80 -2.20
C ALA A 72 18.41 -11.59 -1.37
N LEU A 73 18.38 -10.40 -1.98
CA LEU A 73 17.92 -9.19 -1.32
C LEU A 73 16.41 -9.18 -1.07
N PHE A 74 15.61 -9.72 -2.00
CA PHE A 74 14.18 -9.92 -1.81
C PHE A 74 13.89 -10.82 -0.60
N ASP A 75 14.56 -11.96 -0.49
CA ASP A 75 14.38 -12.93 0.58
C ASP A 75 14.75 -12.34 1.94
N GLU A 76 15.93 -11.70 2.01
CA GLU A 76 16.39 -11.02 3.22
C GLU A 76 15.39 -9.96 3.68
N TYR A 77 14.89 -9.14 2.74
CA TYR A 77 13.98 -8.05 3.04
C TYR A 77 12.57 -8.54 3.44
N VAL A 78 12.06 -9.60 2.80
CA VAL A 78 10.80 -10.25 3.20
C VAL A 78 10.92 -10.84 4.61
N ALA A 79 12.00 -11.56 4.89
CA ALA A 79 12.26 -12.09 6.22
C ALA A 79 12.36 -10.97 7.27
N PHE A 80 13.03 -9.86 6.95
CA PHE A 80 13.09 -8.68 7.81
C PHE A 80 11.70 -8.09 8.10
N GLY A 81 10.87 -7.90 7.07
CA GLY A 81 9.49 -7.41 7.24
C GLY A 81 8.68 -8.31 8.18
N ARG A 82 8.75 -9.64 8.00
CA ARG A 82 8.07 -10.61 8.86
C ARG A 82 8.54 -10.54 10.32
N ARG A 83 9.86 -10.45 10.56
CA ARG A 83 10.41 -10.30 11.92
C ARG A 83 9.93 -9.02 12.61
N CYS A 84 9.65 -7.97 11.83
CA CYS A 84 9.09 -6.72 12.34
C CYS A 84 7.57 -6.78 12.56
N GLY A 85 6.90 -7.90 12.25
CA GLY A 85 5.46 -8.06 12.41
C GLY A 85 4.62 -7.61 11.22
N ILE A 86 5.24 -7.29 10.07
CA ILE A 86 4.52 -6.91 8.85
C ILE A 86 4.06 -8.16 8.10
N GLY A 87 2.77 -8.22 7.75
CA GLY A 87 2.23 -9.29 6.93
C GLY A 87 0.75 -9.61 7.19
N PRO A 88 0.16 -10.56 6.44
CA PRO A 88 0.88 -11.57 5.68
C PRO A 88 1.23 -11.20 4.24
N HIS A 89 0.67 -10.14 3.66
CA HIS A 89 0.79 -9.91 2.22
C HIS A 89 2.17 -9.37 1.81
N ILE A 90 2.61 -9.76 0.63
CA ILE A 90 3.78 -9.19 -0.06
C ILE A 90 3.26 -8.53 -1.34
N HIS A 91 3.39 -7.22 -1.45
CA HIS A 91 2.96 -6.47 -2.63
C HIS A 91 4.18 -6.13 -3.49
N CYS A 92 4.28 -6.79 -4.66
CA CYS A 92 5.38 -6.69 -5.59
C CYS A 92 5.10 -5.65 -6.69
N TYR A 93 5.66 -4.46 -6.54
CA TYR A 93 5.53 -3.33 -7.47
C TYR A 93 6.70 -3.27 -8.46
N THR A 94 6.50 -3.14 -9.77
CA THR A 94 5.25 -3.33 -10.52
C THR A 94 5.63 -3.82 -11.91
N MET A 95 4.72 -4.54 -12.58
CA MET A 95 4.86 -4.87 -14.00
C MET A 95 4.47 -3.70 -14.92
N ALA A 96 3.69 -2.74 -14.42
CA ALA A 96 3.20 -1.59 -15.16
C ALA A 96 3.77 -0.28 -14.57
N THR A 97 5.10 -0.14 -14.67
CA THR A 97 5.85 1.04 -14.19
C THR A 97 5.34 2.34 -14.81
N TRP A 98 5.54 3.46 -14.12
CA TRP A 98 5.32 4.79 -14.69
C TRP A 98 6.21 5.00 -15.92
N GLY A 99 5.60 5.33 -17.07
CA GLY A 99 6.30 5.44 -18.35
C GLY A 99 6.65 4.10 -19.03
N ASN A 100 6.19 2.97 -18.48
CA ASN A 100 6.44 1.62 -19.00
C ASN A 100 7.94 1.30 -19.17
N ARG A 101 8.80 1.90 -18.34
CA ARG A 101 10.25 1.71 -18.37
C ARG A 101 10.65 0.62 -17.40
N VAL A 102 11.38 -0.35 -17.91
CA VAL A 102 11.96 -1.42 -17.08
C VAL A 102 13.49 -1.39 -17.21
N SER A 103 14.19 -2.16 -16.40
CA SER A 103 15.66 -2.26 -16.45
C SER A 103 16.16 -3.70 -16.41
N TYR A 104 17.33 -3.94 -16.96
CA TYR A 104 18.10 -5.17 -16.77
C TYR A 104 19.58 -4.96 -17.06
N THR A 105 20.42 -5.86 -16.58
CA THR A 105 21.84 -5.93 -16.97
C THR A 105 22.00 -6.80 -18.21
N ASP A 106 22.66 -6.29 -19.23
CA ASP A 106 23.08 -7.07 -20.39
C ASP A 106 24.25 -7.99 -20.01
N GLY A 107 24.08 -9.31 -20.13
CA GLY A 107 25.10 -10.28 -19.77
C GLY A 107 26.27 -10.39 -20.76
N GLN A 108 26.16 -9.76 -21.93
CA GLN A 108 27.27 -9.63 -22.89
C GLN A 108 28.18 -8.47 -22.53
N THR A 109 27.61 -7.29 -22.27
CA THR A 109 28.38 -6.05 -22.07
C THR A 109 28.55 -5.65 -20.62
N GLY A 110 27.67 -6.09 -19.72
CA GLY A 110 27.57 -5.63 -18.33
C GLY A 110 26.77 -4.32 -18.18
N ASP A 111 26.27 -3.75 -19.27
CA ASP A 111 25.57 -2.46 -19.24
C ASP A 111 24.14 -2.58 -18.69
N THR A 112 23.64 -1.49 -18.11
CA THR A 112 22.23 -1.38 -17.75
C THR A 112 21.40 -0.92 -18.94
N VAL A 113 20.48 -1.78 -19.41
CA VAL A 113 19.54 -1.50 -20.49
C VAL A 113 18.20 -1.05 -19.90
N ARG A 114 17.57 -0.01 -20.48
CA ARG A 114 16.31 0.58 -19.98
C ARG A 114 15.23 0.74 -21.06
N PRO A 115 14.64 -0.36 -21.56
CA PRO A 115 13.65 -0.28 -22.62
C PRO A 115 12.30 0.24 -22.11
N VAL A 116 11.48 0.73 -23.05
CA VAL A 116 10.06 0.97 -22.83
C VAL A 116 9.28 -0.26 -23.30
N ILE A 117 8.62 -0.96 -22.38
CA ILE A 117 7.90 -2.21 -22.62
C ILE A 117 6.45 -2.04 -22.15
N ARG A 118 5.52 -1.96 -23.11
CA ARG A 118 4.10 -1.69 -22.83
C ARG A 118 3.34 -2.98 -22.52
N PRO A 119 2.43 -2.99 -21.53
CA PRO A 119 1.55 -4.14 -21.29
C PRO A 119 0.86 -4.64 -22.57
N GLY A 120 0.80 -5.96 -22.73
CA GLY A 120 0.06 -6.61 -23.82
C GLY A 120 0.83 -6.78 -25.14
N THR A 121 2.06 -6.28 -25.24
CA THR A 121 2.91 -6.55 -26.42
C THR A 121 3.70 -7.85 -26.28
N PRO A 122 4.18 -8.46 -27.39
CA PRO A 122 5.05 -9.63 -27.32
C PRO A 122 6.32 -9.40 -26.49
N GLU A 123 6.88 -8.18 -26.53
CA GLU A 123 8.06 -7.80 -25.74
C GLU A 123 7.76 -7.81 -24.24
N HIS A 124 6.55 -7.44 -23.84
CA HIS A 124 6.11 -7.50 -22.46
C HIS A 124 6.04 -8.93 -21.93
N GLU A 125 5.46 -9.85 -22.70
CA GLU A 125 5.49 -11.26 -22.33
C GLU A 125 6.91 -11.85 -22.34
N ALA A 126 7.74 -11.48 -23.32
CA ALA A 126 9.12 -11.95 -23.40
C ALA A 126 9.99 -11.46 -22.22
N TYR A 127 9.70 -10.28 -21.69
CA TYR A 127 10.40 -9.71 -20.54
C TYR A 127 9.87 -10.24 -19.20
N TRP A 128 8.55 -10.32 -19.01
CA TRP A 128 7.95 -10.70 -17.73
C TRP A 128 7.65 -12.18 -17.57
N GLY A 129 7.37 -12.90 -18.66
CA GLY A 129 6.99 -14.32 -18.62
C GLY A 129 8.03 -15.22 -17.93
N PRO A 130 9.32 -15.16 -18.33
CA PRO A 130 10.37 -15.93 -17.67
C PRO A 130 10.51 -15.58 -16.18
N PHE A 131 10.41 -14.29 -15.83
CA PHE A 131 10.44 -13.83 -14.44
C PHE A 131 9.27 -14.40 -13.64
N LEU A 132 8.04 -14.29 -14.14
CA LEU A 132 6.84 -14.75 -13.44
C LEU A 132 6.88 -16.25 -13.16
N GLN A 133 7.28 -17.05 -14.16
CA GLN A 133 7.43 -18.50 -14.00
C GLN A 133 8.46 -18.85 -12.93
N ASP A 134 9.60 -18.17 -12.93
CA ASP A 134 10.67 -18.41 -11.97
C ASP A 134 10.32 -17.93 -10.56
N PHE A 135 9.77 -16.72 -10.47
CA PHE A 135 9.37 -16.10 -9.22
C PHE A 135 8.26 -16.91 -8.54
N GLN A 136 7.27 -17.42 -9.29
CA GLN A 136 6.25 -18.31 -8.72
C GLN A 136 6.87 -19.58 -8.11
N ARG A 137 7.89 -20.19 -8.74
CA ARG A 137 8.60 -21.35 -8.19
C ARG A 137 9.39 -20.97 -6.94
N HIS A 138 10.07 -19.83 -6.98
CA HIS A 138 10.82 -19.29 -5.85
C HIS A 138 9.93 -19.06 -4.62
N LEU A 139 8.81 -18.36 -4.81
CA LEU A 139 7.82 -18.10 -3.76
C LEU A 139 7.20 -19.40 -3.22
N LYS A 140 6.94 -20.39 -4.08
CA LYS A 140 6.44 -21.70 -3.64
C LYS A 140 7.44 -22.41 -2.74
N ARG A 141 8.74 -22.38 -3.07
CA ARG A 141 9.80 -23.00 -2.26
C ARG A 141 9.92 -22.35 -0.87
N ASN A 142 9.71 -21.03 -0.79
CA ASN A 142 9.77 -20.27 0.46
C ASN A 142 8.44 -20.24 1.24
N GLY A 143 7.37 -20.85 0.72
CA GLY A 143 6.05 -20.83 1.36
C GLY A 143 5.35 -19.45 1.32
N TRP A 144 5.76 -18.54 0.43
CA TRP A 144 5.23 -17.18 0.33
C TRP A 144 4.28 -16.98 -0.85
N LEU A 145 4.03 -18.03 -1.64
CA LEU A 145 3.22 -17.94 -2.86
C LEU A 145 1.81 -17.42 -2.59
N ASP A 146 1.13 -17.98 -1.60
CA ASP A 146 -0.25 -17.60 -1.26
C ASP A 146 -0.33 -16.23 -0.56
N ASP A 147 0.81 -15.65 -0.18
CA ASP A 147 0.89 -14.32 0.43
C ASP A 147 1.23 -13.22 -0.59
N THR A 148 1.63 -13.60 -1.81
CA THR A 148 2.22 -12.65 -2.78
C THR A 148 1.20 -12.13 -3.79
N TYR A 149 1.27 -10.83 -4.03
CA TYR A 149 0.49 -10.10 -5.00
C TYR A 149 1.42 -9.39 -5.99
N ILE A 150 1.17 -9.53 -7.29
CA ILE A 150 1.67 -8.56 -8.26
C ILE A 150 0.83 -7.31 -8.11
N ALA A 151 1.49 -6.23 -7.70
CA ALA A 151 0.84 -4.96 -7.41
C ALA A 151 1.00 -3.98 -8.58
N MET A 152 -0.11 -3.38 -8.98
CA MET A 152 -0.19 -2.34 -10.00
C MET A 152 -0.50 -0.99 -9.33
N ASP A 153 -0.56 0.09 -10.14
CA ASP A 153 -0.81 1.44 -9.66
C ASP A 153 -1.68 2.21 -10.67
N GLU A 154 -2.96 2.41 -10.33
CA GLU A 154 -3.93 3.28 -11.03
C GLU A 154 -3.95 3.18 -12.57
N ARG A 155 -3.79 1.97 -13.13
CA ARG A 155 -3.79 1.78 -14.59
C ARG A 155 -5.20 1.69 -15.15
N GLY A 156 -5.34 2.08 -16.42
CA GLY A 156 -6.57 1.88 -17.19
C GLY A 156 -6.91 0.38 -17.38
N PRO A 157 -8.13 0.07 -17.81
CA PRO A 157 -8.63 -1.31 -17.86
C PRO A 157 -7.86 -2.17 -18.87
N GLU A 158 -7.37 -1.59 -19.97
CA GLU A 158 -6.57 -2.30 -20.99
C GLU A 158 -5.22 -2.75 -20.44
N ASP A 159 -4.44 -1.83 -19.86
CA ASP A 159 -3.15 -2.15 -19.24
C ASP A 159 -3.29 -3.12 -18.06
N THR A 160 -4.35 -2.93 -17.26
CA THR A 160 -4.67 -3.81 -16.12
C THR A 160 -4.96 -5.22 -16.62
N ARG A 161 -5.79 -5.35 -17.66
CA ARG A 161 -6.11 -6.65 -18.27
C ARG A 161 -4.86 -7.30 -18.84
N ALA A 162 -4.10 -6.58 -19.64
CA ALA A 162 -2.90 -7.11 -20.28
C ALA A 162 -1.86 -7.60 -19.27
N THR A 163 -1.69 -6.87 -18.15
CA THR A 163 -0.82 -7.29 -17.05
C THR A 163 -1.37 -8.53 -16.35
N ALA A 164 -2.67 -8.54 -16.01
CA ALA A 164 -3.30 -9.67 -15.33
C ALA A 164 -3.31 -10.95 -16.19
N ASP A 165 -3.54 -10.83 -17.50
CA ASP A 165 -3.51 -11.96 -18.44
C ASP A 165 -2.09 -12.53 -18.56
N CYS A 166 -1.06 -11.67 -18.56
CA CYS A 166 0.34 -12.10 -18.52
C CYS A 166 0.64 -12.86 -17.21
N VAL A 167 0.22 -12.33 -16.05
CA VAL A 167 0.35 -13.03 -14.76
C VAL A 167 -0.39 -14.37 -14.78
N LYS A 168 -1.62 -14.41 -15.26
CA LYS A 168 -2.42 -15.64 -15.36
C LYS A 168 -1.76 -16.69 -16.26
N LYS A 169 -1.15 -16.25 -17.37
CA LYS A 169 -0.47 -17.14 -18.32
C LYS A 169 0.80 -17.77 -17.75
N PHE A 170 1.62 -16.99 -17.04
CA PHE A 170 2.97 -17.41 -16.62
C PHE A 170 3.10 -17.77 -15.13
N ALA A 171 2.22 -17.25 -14.28
CA ALA A 171 2.18 -17.47 -12.85
C ALA A 171 0.73 -17.47 -12.30
N PRO A 172 -0.11 -18.44 -12.69
CA PRO A 172 -1.56 -18.44 -12.42
C PRO A 172 -1.95 -18.46 -10.93
N ARG A 173 -1.01 -18.76 -10.02
CA ARG A 173 -1.28 -18.73 -8.57
C ARG A 173 -1.00 -17.37 -7.93
N LEU A 174 -0.32 -16.46 -8.64
CA LEU A 174 -0.09 -15.12 -8.12
C LEU A 174 -1.37 -14.29 -8.19
N LYS A 175 -1.61 -13.55 -7.12
CA LYS A 175 -2.76 -12.66 -6.98
C LYS A 175 -2.43 -11.29 -7.55
N ILE A 176 -3.46 -10.51 -7.91
CA ILE A 176 -3.30 -9.11 -8.30
C ILE A 176 -3.81 -8.19 -7.20
N ALA A 177 -3.01 -7.16 -6.88
CA ALA A 177 -3.40 -6.04 -6.03
C ALA A 177 -3.36 -4.73 -6.83
N MET A 178 -4.33 -3.84 -6.63
CA MET A 178 -4.33 -2.55 -7.31
C MET A 178 -5.06 -1.46 -6.48
N PRO A 179 -4.40 -0.32 -6.20
CA PRO A 179 -5.11 0.92 -5.92
C PRO A 179 -5.66 1.50 -7.23
N GLY A 180 -6.88 2.04 -7.18
CA GLY A 180 -7.55 2.57 -8.36
C GLY A 180 -8.54 3.69 -8.04
N ASN A 181 -8.76 4.51 -9.06
CA ASN A 181 -9.68 5.64 -9.06
C ASN A 181 -11.04 5.32 -9.71
N HIS A 182 -11.27 4.08 -10.13
CA HIS A 182 -12.57 3.60 -10.67
C HIS A 182 -13.11 2.47 -9.79
N PRO A 183 -14.43 2.21 -9.76
CA PRO A 183 -14.97 1.06 -9.04
C PRO A 183 -14.45 -0.26 -9.65
N PRO A 184 -14.36 -1.36 -8.89
CA PRO A 184 -13.86 -2.64 -9.42
C PRO A 184 -14.65 -3.15 -10.64
N SER A 185 -15.94 -2.77 -10.77
CA SER A 185 -16.78 -3.07 -11.93
C SER A 185 -16.27 -2.47 -13.24
N HIS A 186 -15.45 -1.42 -13.20
CA HIS A 186 -14.72 -0.89 -14.35
C HIS A 186 -13.73 -1.91 -14.94
N PHE A 187 -13.23 -2.82 -14.09
CA PHE A 187 -12.25 -3.85 -14.42
C PHE A 187 -12.91 -5.23 -14.64
N LYS A 188 -14.16 -5.26 -15.11
CA LYS A 188 -14.95 -6.48 -15.28
C LYS A 188 -14.17 -7.57 -16.03
N GLY A 189 -14.15 -8.77 -15.47
CA GLY A 189 -13.43 -9.91 -16.04
C GLY A 189 -11.92 -9.91 -15.77
N ILE A 190 -11.44 -9.08 -14.84
CA ILE A 190 -10.09 -9.11 -14.30
C ILE A 190 -10.18 -9.52 -12.82
N GLU A 191 -9.38 -10.49 -12.40
CA GLU A 191 -9.39 -10.97 -11.03
C GLU A 191 -8.47 -10.12 -10.13
N LEU A 192 -9.08 -9.15 -9.44
CA LEU A 192 -8.39 -8.30 -8.46
C LEU A 192 -8.65 -8.81 -7.04
N ALA A 193 -7.71 -9.57 -6.51
CA ALA A 193 -7.80 -10.18 -5.18
C ALA A 193 -7.70 -9.16 -4.04
N ASN A 194 -6.94 -8.08 -4.24
CA ASN A 194 -6.90 -6.92 -3.35
C ASN A 194 -7.16 -5.65 -4.15
N TYR A 195 -8.18 -4.88 -3.77
CA TYR A 195 -8.52 -3.63 -4.43
C TYR A 195 -8.61 -2.49 -3.43
N CYS A 196 -7.96 -1.36 -3.74
CA CYS A 196 -7.95 -0.19 -2.90
C CYS A 196 -8.57 1.00 -3.62
N GLN A 197 -9.72 1.48 -3.17
CA GLN A 197 -10.46 2.54 -3.84
C GLN A 197 -10.03 3.93 -3.35
N PHE A 198 -9.86 4.88 -4.28
CA PHE A 198 -9.70 6.28 -3.89
C PHE A 198 -10.94 6.74 -3.12
N ILE A 199 -10.78 7.30 -1.91
CA ILE A 199 -11.91 7.66 -1.05
C ILE A 199 -12.93 8.58 -1.75
N GLY A 200 -12.45 9.45 -2.65
CA GLY A 200 -13.28 10.40 -3.39
C GLY A 200 -14.32 9.77 -4.32
N HIS A 201 -14.18 8.48 -4.62
CA HIS A 201 -15.06 7.70 -5.49
C HIS A 201 -15.82 6.60 -4.73
N ILE A 202 -15.82 6.63 -3.40
CA ILE A 202 -16.63 5.71 -2.59
C ILE A 202 -18.05 6.27 -2.47
N ASP A 203 -19.01 5.52 -3.01
CA ASP A 203 -20.44 5.78 -2.96
C ASP A 203 -21.23 4.50 -2.64
N ALA A 204 -22.56 4.60 -2.52
CA ALA A 204 -23.41 3.47 -2.19
C ALA A 204 -23.29 2.28 -3.19
N PRO A 205 -23.24 2.50 -4.52
CA PRO A 205 -22.89 1.45 -5.48
C PRO A 205 -21.57 0.73 -5.18
N PHE A 206 -20.49 1.48 -4.92
CA PHE A 206 -19.21 0.88 -4.57
C PHE A 206 -19.29 0.04 -3.29
N LEU A 207 -19.98 0.50 -2.24
CA LEU A 207 -20.11 -0.24 -0.99
C LEU A 207 -20.87 -1.57 -1.16
N LYS A 208 -21.85 -1.63 -2.07
CA LYS A 208 -22.51 -2.89 -2.46
C LYS A 208 -21.52 -3.84 -3.14
N GLU A 209 -20.68 -3.32 -4.02
CA GLU A 209 -19.64 -4.11 -4.67
C GLU A 209 -18.57 -4.59 -3.67
N ALA A 210 -18.17 -3.76 -2.71
CA ALA A 210 -17.25 -4.13 -1.63
C ALA A 210 -17.81 -5.29 -0.78
N ALA A 211 -19.11 -5.29 -0.46
CA ALA A 211 -19.76 -6.41 0.22
C ALA A 211 -19.75 -7.70 -0.61
N GLN A 212 -19.98 -7.62 -1.93
CA GLN A 212 -19.88 -8.79 -2.82
C GLN A 212 -18.45 -9.34 -2.89
N ARG A 213 -17.45 -8.46 -2.93
CA ARG A 213 -16.02 -8.84 -2.90
C ARG A 213 -15.66 -9.53 -1.60
N ARG A 214 -16.12 -9.01 -0.46
CA ARG A 214 -15.95 -9.62 0.86
C ARG A 214 -16.51 -11.05 0.91
N ALA A 215 -17.71 -11.28 0.34
CA ALA A 215 -18.31 -12.61 0.24
C ALA A 215 -17.48 -13.60 -0.62
N GLN A 216 -16.61 -13.09 -1.49
CA GLN A 216 -15.65 -13.87 -2.29
C GLN A 216 -14.27 -13.95 -1.62
N ALA A 217 -14.15 -13.60 -0.33
CA ALA A 217 -12.89 -13.52 0.41
C ALA A 217 -11.83 -12.60 -0.24
N LYS A 218 -12.27 -11.59 -1.00
CA LYS A 218 -11.40 -10.57 -1.61
C LYS A 218 -11.27 -9.37 -0.68
N ILE A 219 -10.08 -8.76 -0.69
CA ILE A 219 -9.76 -7.60 0.13
C ILE A 219 -10.23 -6.33 -0.59
N THR A 220 -10.91 -5.46 0.16
CA THR A 220 -11.35 -4.15 -0.31
C THR A 220 -11.01 -3.09 0.73
N THR A 221 -10.06 -2.22 0.40
CA THR A 221 -9.59 -1.11 1.24
C THR A 221 -9.88 0.23 0.56
N PHE A 222 -9.54 1.32 1.21
CA PHE A 222 -9.56 2.65 0.61
C PHE A 222 -8.27 3.42 0.91
N TYR A 223 -7.98 4.44 0.10
CA TYR A 223 -6.82 5.29 0.32
C TYR A 223 -7.12 6.78 0.19
N VAL A 224 -6.21 7.56 0.77
CA VAL A 224 -5.99 8.98 0.48
C VAL A 224 -4.53 9.17 0.05
N CYS A 225 -4.28 10.24 -0.69
CA CYS A 225 -2.96 10.61 -1.23
C CYS A 225 -2.80 12.14 -1.15
N CYS A 226 -2.29 12.75 -2.22
CA CYS A 226 -2.23 14.20 -2.39
C CYS A 226 -3.60 14.89 -2.39
N GLY A 227 -4.68 14.12 -2.53
CA GLY A 227 -6.05 14.49 -2.19
C GLY A 227 -6.74 13.38 -1.41
N PRO A 228 -7.95 13.62 -0.88
CA PRO A 228 -8.68 14.88 -0.87
C PRO A 228 -8.07 15.90 0.11
N ARG A 229 -8.57 17.14 0.12
CA ARG A 229 -8.14 18.16 1.09
C ARG A 229 -8.45 17.75 2.53
N ARG A 230 -9.61 17.12 2.73
CA ARG A 230 -10.03 16.49 3.97
C ARG A 230 -10.97 15.31 3.69
N PRO A 231 -11.04 14.30 4.56
CA PRO A 231 -10.07 13.99 5.61
C PRO A 231 -8.74 13.50 5.01
N ASN A 232 -7.61 13.90 5.59
CA ASN A 232 -6.28 13.42 5.19
C ASN A 232 -5.31 13.40 6.38
N THR A 233 -4.05 13.08 6.08
CA THR A 233 -2.94 13.00 7.03
C THR A 233 -1.78 13.88 6.54
N PHE A 234 -2.05 15.10 6.06
CA PHE A 234 -1.02 16.11 5.75
C PHE A 234 -0.52 16.77 7.02
N THR A 235 0.66 17.42 7.03
CA THR A 235 1.17 18.10 8.24
C THR A 235 0.20 19.13 8.83
N SER A 236 -0.63 19.74 7.99
CA SER A 236 -1.67 20.69 8.39
C SER A 236 -3.04 20.06 8.70
N SER A 237 -3.22 18.74 8.50
CA SER A 237 -4.49 18.07 8.77
C SER A 237 -4.82 18.10 10.27
N PRO A 238 -6.04 18.53 10.66
CA PRO A 238 -6.54 18.42 12.02
C PRO A 238 -6.44 16.99 12.57
N THR A 239 -6.20 16.86 13.87
CA THR A 239 -5.94 15.57 14.55
C THR A 239 -7.12 14.59 14.48
N ALA A 240 -8.34 15.08 14.30
CA ALA A 240 -9.51 14.23 14.15
C ALA A 240 -9.57 13.54 12.78
N GLU A 241 -8.93 14.07 11.73
CA GLU A 241 -8.98 13.48 10.39
C GLU A 241 -8.30 12.11 10.30
N PRO A 242 -7.08 11.90 10.85
CA PRO A 242 -6.47 10.57 10.90
C PRO A 242 -7.32 9.54 11.68
N VAL A 243 -7.92 9.94 12.82
CA VAL A 243 -8.81 9.05 13.58
C VAL A 243 -10.04 8.68 12.74
N TRP A 244 -10.62 9.69 12.05
CA TRP A 244 -11.76 9.50 11.17
C TRP A 244 -11.46 8.51 10.05
N LEU A 245 -10.27 8.57 9.43
CA LEU A 245 -9.85 7.60 8.41
C LEU A 245 -9.82 6.18 8.98
N GLY A 246 -9.27 5.98 10.18
CA GLY A 246 -9.31 4.69 10.84
C GLY A 246 -10.74 4.17 11.02
N LEU A 247 -11.63 4.98 11.61
CA LEU A 247 -13.03 4.66 11.85
C LEU A 247 -13.86 4.42 10.58
N TYR A 248 -13.54 5.13 9.49
CA TYR A 248 -14.25 5.02 8.20
C TYR A 248 -14.24 3.60 7.65
N ALA A 249 -13.13 2.86 7.86
CA ALA A 249 -13.02 1.45 7.46
C ALA A 249 -14.10 0.60 8.13
N ALA A 250 -14.23 0.69 9.46
CA ALA A 250 -15.25 -0.04 10.20
C ALA A 250 -16.65 0.44 9.84
N ALA A 251 -16.88 1.74 9.74
CA ALA A 251 -18.20 2.30 9.45
C ALA A 251 -18.78 1.78 8.12
N ASN A 252 -17.94 1.68 7.09
CA ASN A 252 -18.36 1.32 5.73
C ASN A 252 -18.12 -0.15 5.37
N GLY A 253 -17.76 -1.00 6.34
CA GLY A 253 -17.51 -2.42 6.11
C GLY A 253 -16.39 -2.65 5.09
N LEU A 254 -15.31 -1.87 5.18
CA LEU A 254 -14.07 -2.03 4.41
C LEU A 254 -13.02 -2.76 5.25
N ASP A 255 -12.03 -3.37 4.59
CA ASP A 255 -11.02 -4.19 5.26
C ASP A 255 -9.91 -3.37 5.92
N GLY A 256 -9.73 -2.11 5.51
CA GLY A 256 -8.73 -1.23 6.09
C GLY A 256 -8.43 -0.03 5.20
N PHE A 257 -7.29 0.58 5.48
CA PHE A 257 -6.81 1.82 4.89
C PHE A 257 -5.43 1.63 4.27
N LEU A 258 -5.17 2.35 3.18
CA LEU A 258 -3.87 2.43 2.53
C LEU A 258 -3.43 3.90 2.47
N ARG A 259 -2.16 4.14 2.82
CA ARG A 259 -1.43 5.37 2.48
C ARG A 259 -0.21 4.96 1.68
N TRP A 260 0.07 5.70 0.61
CA TRP A 260 1.16 5.36 -0.31
C TRP A 260 2.57 5.55 0.30
N SER A 261 2.66 6.29 1.41
CA SER A 261 3.92 6.74 1.98
C SER A 261 3.94 6.61 3.51
N PHE A 262 5.12 6.25 4.04
CA PHE A 262 5.36 6.12 5.48
C PHE A 262 6.62 6.89 5.91
N VAL A 263 7.71 6.75 5.14
CA VAL A 263 9.01 7.39 5.40
C VAL A 263 9.70 7.87 4.11
N ASN A 264 8.96 8.31 3.09
CA ASN A 264 9.56 8.90 1.89
C ASN A 264 9.95 10.35 2.20
N TRP A 265 11.00 10.50 3.00
CA TRP A 265 11.43 11.79 3.53
C TRP A 265 11.90 12.73 2.40
N PRO A 266 11.52 14.03 2.43
CA PRO A 266 12.20 15.05 1.63
C PRO A 266 13.68 15.21 2.04
N ARG A 267 14.35 16.23 1.50
CA ARG A 267 15.75 16.53 1.82
C ARG A 267 15.98 16.58 3.34
N ASP A 268 15.18 17.37 4.05
CA ASP A 268 15.32 17.57 5.49
C ASP A 268 13.96 17.58 6.22
N PRO A 269 13.38 16.40 6.49
CA PRO A 269 12.01 16.27 6.98
C PRO A 269 11.77 16.88 8.36
N LEU A 270 12.82 17.10 9.17
CA LEU A 270 12.67 17.69 10.51
C LEU A 270 12.40 19.19 10.45
N PHE A 271 12.84 19.86 9.38
CA PHE A 271 12.70 21.31 9.21
C PHE A 271 11.62 21.66 8.18
N ASP A 272 11.53 20.88 7.09
CA ASP A 272 10.59 21.13 6.00
C ASP A 272 9.91 19.83 5.54
N SER A 273 8.58 19.81 5.63
CA SER A 273 7.75 18.69 5.19
C SER A 273 7.25 18.81 3.75
N SER A 274 7.60 19.89 3.06
CA SER A 274 7.23 20.19 1.69
C SER A 274 7.99 19.30 0.72
N PHE A 275 7.29 18.78 -0.29
CA PHE A 275 7.94 18.02 -1.36
C PHE A 275 7.08 17.98 -2.62
N GLY A 276 7.70 18.31 -3.76
CA GLY A 276 7.06 18.20 -5.06
C GLY A 276 5.75 19.03 -5.16
N PRO A 277 4.76 18.55 -5.92
CA PRO A 277 3.49 19.26 -6.11
C PRO A 277 2.43 18.93 -5.04
N TRP A 278 2.76 18.12 -4.03
CA TRP A 278 1.78 17.60 -3.07
C TRP A 278 1.70 18.46 -1.80
N PRO A 279 0.58 18.41 -1.06
CA PRO A 279 0.50 19.04 0.25
C PRO A 279 1.61 18.52 1.19
N ALA A 280 2.13 19.42 2.02
CA ALA A 280 3.24 19.10 2.91
C ALA A 280 2.90 17.92 3.85
N GLY A 281 3.84 17.00 4.04
CA GLY A 281 3.63 15.77 4.80
C GLY A 281 2.90 14.64 4.08
N ASP A 282 2.55 14.77 2.80
CA ASP A 282 1.95 13.67 2.03
C ASP A 282 2.91 12.47 1.85
N THR A 283 4.23 12.70 1.87
CA THR A 283 5.23 11.66 1.60
C THR A 283 5.72 10.90 2.84
N PHE A 284 5.27 11.26 4.06
CA PHE A 284 5.69 10.55 5.27
C PHE A 284 4.77 10.78 6.47
N LEU A 285 4.73 9.78 7.35
CA LEU A 285 4.01 9.81 8.62
C LEU A 285 4.96 9.75 9.82
N LEU A 286 6.15 9.14 9.68
CA LEU A 286 7.20 9.12 10.70
C LEU A 286 8.36 10.02 10.28
N TYR A 287 8.97 10.68 11.26
CA TYR A 287 10.19 11.47 11.08
C TYR A 287 11.44 10.61 11.39
N PRO A 288 12.64 11.02 10.92
CA PRO A 288 13.89 10.33 11.26
C PRO A 288 14.12 10.21 12.77
N GLY A 289 14.87 9.18 13.18
CA GLY A 289 15.11 8.88 14.61
C GLY A 289 13.96 8.12 15.27
N PRO A 290 13.38 7.14 14.56
CA PRO A 290 11.93 6.88 14.39
C PRO A 290 11.01 7.74 15.28
N ARG A 291 10.92 9.04 14.98
CA ARG A 291 10.04 9.94 15.71
C ARG A 291 8.63 9.84 15.16
N SER A 292 7.68 9.48 16.00
CA SER A 292 6.27 9.50 15.62
C SER A 292 5.80 10.92 15.32
N SER A 293 4.73 11.03 14.53
CA SER A 293 4.00 12.28 14.33
C SER A 293 2.63 12.18 14.98
N VAL A 294 2.06 13.34 15.34
CA VAL A 294 0.66 13.41 15.83
C VAL A 294 -0.29 12.71 14.84
N ARG A 295 -0.08 12.87 13.54
CA ARG A 295 -0.91 12.26 12.49
C ARG A 295 -0.82 10.73 12.47
N TRP A 296 0.36 10.19 12.74
CA TRP A 296 0.55 8.75 12.85
C TRP A 296 -0.13 8.20 14.10
N GLU A 297 0.10 8.80 15.26
CA GLU A 297 -0.54 8.37 16.51
C GLU A 297 -2.06 8.41 16.40
N MET A 298 -2.61 9.49 15.84
CA MET A 298 -4.06 9.63 15.63
C MET A 298 -4.62 8.64 14.59
N LEU A 299 -3.84 8.27 13.57
CA LEU A 299 -4.23 7.21 12.65
C LEU A 299 -4.23 5.85 13.36
N ARG A 300 -3.22 5.58 14.20
CA ARG A 300 -3.12 4.36 14.99
C ARG A 300 -4.30 4.24 15.97
N ASP A 301 -4.64 5.33 16.68
CA ASP A 301 -5.86 5.42 17.49
C ASP A 301 -7.09 5.03 16.67
N GLY A 302 -7.28 5.61 15.48
CA GLY A 302 -8.43 5.28 14.62
C GLY A 302 -8.45 3.81 14.16
N ILE A 303 -7.29 3.20 13.94
CA ILE A 303 -7.17 1.76 13.61
C ILE A 303 -7.59 0.91 14.81
N GLU A 304 -7.12 1.24 16.02
CA GLU A 304 -7.49 0.56 17.25
C GLU A 304 -9.00 0.66 17.53
N GLU A 305 -9.60 1.83 17.33
CA GLU A 305 -11.06 2.01 17.45
C GLU A 305 -11.83 1.15 16.43
N THR A 306 -11.31 1.02 15.20
CA THR A 306 -11.89 0.11 14.20
C THR A 306 -11.87 -1.34 14.65
N GLU A 307 -10.80 -1.80 15.29
CA GLU A 307 -10.73 -3.16 15.82
C GLU A 307 -11.70 -3.37 17.00
N LYS A 308 -11.86 -2.37 17.89
CA LYS A 308 -12.87 -2.40 18.95
C LYS A 308 -14.29 -2.50 18.37
N ILE A 309 -14.62 -1.72 17.35
CA ILE A 309 -15.93 -1.78 16.67
C ILE A 309 -16.15 -3.17 16.05
N ARG A 310 -15.13 -3.75 15.40
CA ARG A 310 -15.20 -5.11 14.83
C ARG A 310 -15.44 -6.15 15.92
N ALA A 311 -14.77 -6.05 17.06
CA ALA A 311 -14.97 -6.93 18.20
C ALA A 311 -16.39 -6.82 18.79
N LEU A 312 -16.90 -5.60 18.99
CA LEU A 312 -18.27 -5.36 19.46
C LEU A 312 -19.31 -5.95 18.49
N ARG A 313 -19.14 -5.75 17.18
CA ARG A 313 -20.02 -6.36 16.17
C ARG A 313 -20.01 -7.88 16.20
N ALA A 314 -18.85 -8.49 16.39
CA ALA A 314 -18.73 -9.95 16.45
C ALA A 314 -19.44 -10.54 17.69
N LYS A 315 -19.50 -9.80 18.80
CA LYS A 315 -20.25 -10.19 20.00
C LYS A 315 -21.75 -9.89 19.93
N GLY A 316 -22.17 -8.99 19.04
CA GLY A 316 -23.54 -8.49 18.98
C GLY A 316 -23.82 -7.29 19.89
N ASP A 317 -22.77 -6.72 20.49
CA ASP A 317 -22.85 -5.68 21.53
C ASP A 317 -22.77 -4.25 20.94
N LEU A 318 -23.07 -4.10 19.64
CA LEU A 318 -23.01 -2.79 19.01
C LEU A 318 -24.28 -1.97 19.31
N ALA A 319 -24.19 -1.14 20.35
CA ALA A 319 -25.27 -0.27 20.81
C ALA A 319 -25.92 0.52 19.65
N PRO A 320 -27.26 0.74 19.67
CA PRO A 320 -27.95 1.51 18.63
C PRO A 320 -27.35 2.91 18.39
N SER A 321 -27.00 3.64 19.46
CA SER A 321 -26.39 4.98 19.36
C SER A 321 -25.05 4.97 18.63
N LEU A 322 -24.21 3.95 18.87
CA LEU A 322 -22.94 3.76 18.17
C LEU A 322 -23.18 3.38 16.70
N ARG A 323 -24.19 2.55 16.41
CA ARG A 323 -24.60 2.24 15.02
C ARG A 323 -25.01 3.49 14.26
N ASP A 324 -25.82 4.35 14.89
CA ASP A 324 -26.30 5.59 14.27
C ASP A 324 -25.14 6.56 14.02
N ALA A 325 -24.21 6.71 14.96
CA ALA A 325 -23.03 7.54 14.79
C ALA A 325 -22.12 7.03 13.66
N LEU A 326 -21.93 5.70 13.53
CA LEU A 326 -21.16 5.10 12.45
C LEU A 326 -21.83 5.31 11.08
N ALA A 327 -23.15 5.34 11.01
CA ALA A 327 -23.88 5.61 9.76
C ALA A 327 -23.63 7.05 9.23
N GLU A 328 -23.11 7.96 10.05
CA GLU A 328 -22.75 9.32 9.63
C GLU A 328 -21.40 9.42 8.89
N PHE A 329 -20.61 8.33 8.83
CA PHE A 329 -19.31 8.28 8.16
C PHE A 329 -19.44 8.17 6.65
N ASP A 330 -19.76 9.30 6.03
CA ASP A 330 -19.78 9.50 4.58
C ASP A 330 -18.68 10.49 4.17
N PHE A 331 -17.88 10.13 3.17
CA PHE A 331 -16.78 10.97 2.71
C PHE A 331 -17.26 12.33 2.18
N LYS A 332 -18.34 12.36 1.39
CA LYS A 332 -18.84 13.60 0.77
C LYS A 332 -19.38 14.59 1.80
N ARG A 333 -19.90 14.09 2.92
CA ARG A 333 -20.26 14.88 4.08
C ARG A 333 -19.01 15.36 4.81
N ALA A 334 -18.08 14.47 5.13
CA ALA A 334 -16.85 14.80 5.86
C ALA A 334 -15.99 15.85 5.14
N GLU A 335 -15.92 15.79 3.80
CA GLU A 335 -15.22 16.78 2.97
C GLU A 335 -15.74 18.22 3.16
N LYS A 336 -17.02 18.36 3.53
CA LYS A 336 -17.72 19.64 3.71
C LYS A 336 -17.88 20.04 5.17
N MET A 337 -17.58 19.17 6.13
CA MET A 337 -17.64 19.51 7.56
C MET A 337 -16.61 20.59 7.89
N ASP A 338 -16.86 21.35 8.96
CA ASP A 338 -15.80 22.08 9.65
C ASP A 338 -15.07 21.16 10.65
N ASP A 339 -13.97 21.66 11.21
CA ASP A 339 -13.09 20.86 12.09
C ASP A 339 -13.79 20.45 13.38
N ALA A 340 -14.60 21.34 13.95
CA ALA A 340 -15.34 21.09 15.18
C ALA A 340 -16.40 19.99 14.99
N THR A 341 -17.11 20.01 13.87
CA THR A 341 -18.14 19.03 13.52
C THR A 341 -17.54 17.65 13.29
N LEU A 342 -16.43 17.58 12.55
CA LEU A 342 -15.74 16.31 12.30
C LEU A 342 -15.16 15.75 13.61
N ALA A 343 -14.55 16.59 14.44
CA ALA A 343 -14.04 16.19 15.76
C ALA A 343 -15.17 15.71 16.69
N ALA A 344 -16.33 16.38 16.70
CA ALA A 344 -17.49 15.97 17.49
C ALA A 344 -18.04 14.60 17.02
N LEU A 345 -18.06 14.33 15.72
CA LEU A 345 -18.44 13.01 15.19
C LEU A 345 -17.47 11.92 15.68
N VAL A 346 -16.16 12.14 15.55
CA VAL A 346 -15.14 11.20 16.03
C VAL A 346 -15.29 10.95 17.53
N GLN A 347 -15.46 12.02 18.33
CA GLN A 347 -15.58 11.90 19.77
C GLN A 347 -16.84 11.14 20.20
N ARG A 348 -17.98 11.37 19.54
CA ARG A 348 -19.20 10.59 19.82
C ARG A 348 -18.99 9.10 19.60
N VAL A 349 -18.27 8.71 18.55
CA VAL A 349 -17.95 7.29 18.31
C VAL A 349 -17.03 6.73 19.39
N ARG A 350 -15.96 7.43 19.77
CA ARG A 350 -15.06 7.00 20.85
C ARG A 350 -15.79 6.79 22.17
N LEU A 351 -16.60 7.76 22.58
CA LEU A 351 -17.43 7.65 23.79
C LEU A 351 -18.43 6.48 23.71
N GLY A 352 -19.01 6.24 22.53
CA GLY A 352 -19.89 5.10 22.31
C GLY A 352 -19.17 3.75 22.44
N ILE A 353 -17.91 3.67 22.01
CA ILE A 353 -17.07 2.48 22.17
C ILE A 353 -16.72 2.28 23.65
N GLU A 354 -16.29 3.32 24.35
CA GLU A 354 -15.94 3.27 25.77
C GLU A 354 -17.12 2.82 26.63
N ALA A 355 -18.30 3.38 26.39
CA ALA A 355 -19.53 2.99 27.08
C ALA A 355 -19.84 1.50 26.89
N ALA A 356 -19.65 0.96 25.69
CA ALA A 356 -19.91 -0.45 25.39
C ALA A 356 -18.90 -1.43 26.01
N THR A 357 -17.74 -0.95 26.48
CA THR A 357 -16.72 -1.78 27.15
C THR A 357 -16.76 -1.69 28.68
N ALA A 358 -17.54 -0.77 29.23
CA ALA A 358 -17.71 -0.59 30.67
C ALA A 358 -18.82 -1.48 31.27
N GLU A 359 -19.69 -2.01 30.42
CA GLU A 359 -20.70 -3.03 30.70
C GLU A 359 -20.15 -4.45 30.48
#